data_AF-A0A965NBL2-F1
#
_entry.id   AF-A0A965NBL2-F1
#
_cell.length_a   1.000
_cell.length_b   1.000
_cell.length_c   1.000
_cell.angle_alpha   90.00
_cell.angle_beta   90.00
_cell.angle_gamma   90.00
#
_symmetry.space_group_name_H-M   'P 1'
#
loop_
_entity.id
_entity.type
_entity.pdbx_description
1 polymer ?
#
loop_
_entity_poly.entity_id
_entity_poly.type
_entity_poly.pdbx_seq_one_letter_code
_entity_poly.pdbx_strand_id
1 'polypeptide(L)' 'AGMDVNDIDQIRKLHPNTSFIFIYHTTKEGKFKGVNEHAHEVDVIVQVDKGKATSTGRFNAGGSMDI' A
#
# COMPACT_ATOMS: atom_id res chain seq x y z
N ALA A 1 5.12 11.84 14.32
CA ALA A 1 3.71 11.46 14.46
C ALA A 1 3.34 10.65 13.23
N GLY A 2 2.89 9.42 13.41
CA GLY A 2 2.46 8.54 12.31
C GLY A 2 1.20 7.81 12.77
N MET A 3 0.29 7.60 11.84
CA MET A 3 -0.92 6.81 12.02
C MET A 3 -0.53 5.33 12.17
N ASP A 4 -1.04 4.64 13.19
CA ASP A 4 -0.76 3.21 13.38
C ASP A 4 -1.69 2.34 12.51
N VAL A 5 -1.49 1.02 12.53
CA VAL A 5 -2.34 0.08 11.77
C VAL A 5 -3.79 0.10 12.25
N ASN A 6 -4.02 0.29 13.56
CA ASN A 6 -5.35 0.30 14.14
C ASN A 6 -6.14 1.54 13.72
N ASP A 7 -5.48 2.69 13.62
CA ASP A 7 -6.05 3.93 13.13
C ASP A 7 -6.52 3.78 11.67
N ILE A 8 -5.73 3.08 10.84
CA ILE A 8 -6.08 2.80 9.44
C ILE A 8 -7.34 1.93 9.37
N ASP A 9 -7.39 0.84 10.16
CA ASP A 9 -8.54 -0.06 10.20
C ASP A 9 -9.81 0.66 10.70
N GLN A 10 -9.68 1.50 11.73
CA GLN A 10 -10.81 2.29 12.24
C GLN A 10 -11.36 3.26 11.20
N ILE A 11 -10.50 4.00 10.51
CA ILE A 11 -10.94 4.97 9.50
C ILE A 11 -11.63 4.27 8.33
N ARG A 12 -11.12 3.11 7.89
CA ARG A 12 -11.78 2.29 6.84
C ARG A 12 -13.16 1.82 7.28
N LYS A 13 -13.32 1.37 8.53
CA LYS A 13 -14.61 0.93 9.09
C LYS A 13 -15.60 2.07 9.24
N LEU A 14 -15.15 3.26 9.62
CA LEU A 14 -15.99 4.45 9.75
C LEU A 14 -16.44 5.00 8.39
N HIS A 15 -15.67 4.76 7.34
CA HIS A 15 -15.92 5.27 5.99
C HIS A 15 -15.90 4.15 4.94
N PRO A 16 -16.86 3.21 4.97
CA PRO A 16 -16.84 2.01 4.11
C PRO A 16 -16.98 2.31 2.62
N ASN A 17 -17.53 3.48 2.25
CA ASN A 17 -17.70 3.90 0.86
C ASN A 17 -16.60 4.87 0.39
N THR A 18 -15.53 5.03 1.17
CA THR A 18 -14.42 5.92 0.87
C THR A 18 -13.16 5.11 0.62
N SER A 19 -12.50 5.36 -0.50
CA SER A 19 -11.20 4.77 -0.80
C SER A 19 -10.08 5.57 -0.14
N PHE A 20 -9.14 4.86 0.48
CA PHE A 20 -7.95 5.44 1.10
C PHE A 20 -6.71 5.05 0.31
N ILE A 21 -5.85 6.04 0.03
CA ILE A 21 -4.55 5.83 -0.62
C ILE A 21 -3.47 6.28 0.36
N PHE A 22 -2.58 5.35 0.71
CA PHE A 22 -1.45 5.62 1.58
C PHE A 22 -0.17 5.64 0.74
N ILE A 23 0.58 6.74 0.82
CA ILE A 23 1.82 6.93 0.06
C ILE A 23 3.00 6.84 1.02
N TYR A 24 3.86 5.85 0.80
CA TYR A 24 5.06 5.63 1.60
C TYR A 24 6.31 5.86 0.78
N HIS A 25 7.35 6.40 1.42
CA HIS A 25 8.68 6.41 0.83
C HIS A 25 9.32 5.03 0.96
N THR A 26 9.85 4.52 -0.16
CA THR A 26 10.65 3.30 -0.18
C THR A 26 12.10 3.61 0.15
N THR A 27 12.77 2.68 0.81
CA THR A 27 14.23 2.76 0.99
C THR A 27 14.93 2.45 -0.34
N LYS A 28 16.24 2.71 -0.42
CA LYS A 28 17.06 2.37 -1.61
C LYS A 28 17.02 0.88 -1.99
N GLU A 29 16.62 0.00 -1.08
CA GLU A 29 16.45 -1.44 -1.31
C GLU A 29 15.03 -1.81 -1.77
N GLY A 30 14.17 -0.84 -2.06
CA GLY A 30 12.79 -1.07 -2.49
C GLY A 30 11.83 -1.48 -1.35
N LYS A 31 12.33 -1.67 -0.13
CA LYS A 31 11.51 -1.97 1.05
C LYS A 31 10.98 -0.68 1.65
N PHE A 32 9.67 -0.53 1.83
CA PHE A 32 9.13 0.49 2.72
C PHE A 32 9.22 0.02 4.19
N LYS A 33 9.42 0.92 5.16
CA LYS A 33 9.45 0.53 6.59
C LYS A 33 8.02 0.24 7.05
N GLY A 34 7.72 -1.02 7.42
CA GLY A 34 6.37 -1.46 7.86
C GLY A 34 5.84 -2.73 7.17
N VAL A 35 6.73 -3.51 6.54
CA VAL A 35 6.47 -4.50 5.48
C VAL A 35 5.40 -5.56 5.75
N ASN A 36 5.11 -5.96 7.00
CA ASN A 36 4.21 -7.09 7.24
C ASN A 36 2.81 -6.69 7.71
N GLU A 37 2.69 -5.83 8.72
CA GLU A 37 1.39 -5.54 9.34
C GLU A 37 0.48 -4.70 8.43
N HIS A 38 1.03 -3.70 7.74
CA HIS A 38 0.24 -2.87 6.83
C HIS A 38 -0.08 -3.57 5.50
N ALA A 39 0.78 -4.47 5.04
CA ALA A 39 0.61 -5.15 3.76
C ALA A 39 -0.57 -6.15 3.76
N HIS A 40 -0.96 -6.67 4.92
CA HIS A 40 -2.10 -7.58 5.06
C HIS A 40 -3.45 -6.86 4.99
N GLU A 41 -3.49 -5.59 5.40
CA GLU A 41 -4.73 -4.80 5.54
C GLU A 41 -5.07 -3.96 4.29
N VAL A 42 -4.28 -4.09 3.22
CA VAL A 42 -4.49 -3.35 1.97
C VAL A 42 -4.92 -4.27 0.84
N ASP A 43 -5.81 -3.77 -0.01
CA ASP A 43 -6.35 -4.54 -1.12
C ASP A 43 -5.35 -4.63 -2.28
N VAL A 44 -4.59 -3.55 -2.50
CA VAL A 44 -3.58 -3.41 -3.56
C VAL A 44 -2.38 -2.63 -3.03
N ILE A 45 -1.19 -3.10 -3.35
CA ILE A 45 0.10 -2.41 -3.18
C ILE A 45 0.60 -2.05 -4.57
N VAL A 46 1.03 -0.81 -4.77
CA VAL A 46 1.70 -0.36 -5.99
C VAL A 46 3.08 0.15 -5.61
N GLN A 47 4.11 -0.48 -6.18
CA GLN A 47 5.50 -0.05 -6.06
C GLN A 47 5.91 0.65 -7.34
N VAL A 48 6.51 1.83 -7.21
CA VAL A 48 7.10 2.58 -8.31
C VAL A 48 8.61 2.66 -8.08
N ASP A 49 9.38 2.14 -9.03
CA ASP A 49 10.84 2.24 -9.04
C ASP A 49 11.37 2.34 -10.46
N LYS A 50 12.40 3.17 -10.68
CA LYS A 50 13.13 3.32 -11.95
C LYS A 50 12.25 3.35 -13.22
N GLY A 51 11.19 4.16 -13.22
CA GLY A 51 10.29 4.30 -14.38
C GLY A 51 9.38 3.09 -14.62
N LYS A 52 9.15 2.27 -13.60
CA LYS A 52 8.25 1.12 -13.67
C LYS A 52 7.33 1.08 -12.46
N ALA A 53 6.04 0.89 -12.71
CA ALA A 53 5.04 0.57 -11.70
C ALA A 53 4.78 -0.94 -11.70
N THR A 54 4.79 -1.56 -10.53
CA THR A 54 4.34 -2.93 -10.31
C THR A 54 3.26 -2.96 -9.24
N SER A 55 2.19 -3.71 -9.47
CA SER A 55 1.11 -3.90 -8.51
C SER A 55 1.02 -5.34 -8.03
N THR A 56 0.72 -5.50 -6.75
CA THR A 56 0.35 -6.76 -6.12
C THR A 56 -0.90 -6.53 -5.29
N GLY A 57 -1.76 -7.54 -5.11
CA GLY A 57 -2.99 -7.35 -4.36
C GLY A 57 -3.55 -8.65 -3.83
N ARG A 58 -4.46 -8.54 -2.86
CA ARG A 58 -5.06 -9.70 -2.18
C ARG A 58 -5.92 -10.57 -3.11
N PHE A 59 -6.48 -9.98 -4.16
CA PHE A 59 -7.49 -10.61 -5.02
C PHE A 59 -7.11 -10.70 -6.50
N ASN A 60 -5.87 -10.34 -6.90
CA ASN A 60 -5.52 -10.26 -8.32
C ASN A 60 -4.09 -10.73 -8.61
N ALA A 61 -3.82 -11.14 -9.86
CA ALA A 61 -2.52 -11.68 -10.30
C ALA A 61 -1.38 -10.63 -10.37
N GLY A 62 -1.65 -9.39 -9.99
CA GLY A 62 -0.75 -8.25 -10.14
C GLY A 62 -0.67 -7.71 -11.56
N GLY A 63 0.17 -6.72 -11.78
CA GLY A 63 0.40 -6.11 -13.09
C GLY A 63 1.65 -5.22 -13.11
N SER A 64 2.14 -4.87 -14.30
CA SER A 64 3.24 -3.93 -14.43
C SER A 64 3.12 -3.03 -15.66
N MET A 65 3.59 -1.80 -15.53
CA MET A 65 3.59 -0.79 -16.60
C MET A 65 4.85 0.07 -16.50
N ASP A 66 5.41 0.44 -17.65
CA ASP A 66 6.48 1.44 -17.73
C ASP A 66 5.88 2.85 -17.70
N ILE A 67 6.50 3.76 -16.96
CA ILE A 67 6.01 5.12 -16.64
C ILE A 67 7.07 6.19 -16.89
#